data_AF-A0A7S3TC51-F1
#
_entry.id   AF-A0A7S3TC51-F1
#
_cell.length_a   1.000
_cell.length_b   1.000
_cell.length_c   1.000
_cell.angle_alpha   90.00
_cell.angle_beta   90.00
_cell.angle_gamma   90.00
#
_symmetry.space_group_name_H-M   'P 1'
#
loop_
_entity.id
_entity.type
_entity.pdbx_description
1 polymer ?
#
loop_
_entity_poly.entity_id
_entity_poly.type
_entity_poly.pdbx_seq_one_letter_code
_entity_poly.pdbx_strand_id
1 'polypeptide(L)'
;GTLSQSQVVAFPLMIILSWMGLAAWLFPAEDALAANAAGTYGRLHYPVEAGRQISLLILGFQLFWDVPMTFTSAMYDPVMLVHHVGMLGCAVVSFMPYVQYYVPFFGGAIELSSVPLVIIDIFHPKRYQDVADSNPISAQANFFMRVIFLLSYLAIRCIWFPVVVFTEVLPDFLGELSSAANVSAAAAPIIGMLFILPLMFLQFYWGHLLIRQAIKALSAPPEMADDRVAKPTEMVQ
;
A
#
# COMPACT_ATOMS: atom_id res chain seq x y z
N GLY A 1 10.04 -20.63 -7.64
CA GLY A 1 8.82 -20.69 -8.45
C GLY A 1 7.62 -19.96 -7.86
N THR A 2 7.55 -19.70 -6.54
CA THR A 2 6.32 -19.21 -5.88
C THR A 2 6.10 -17.68 -5.96
N LEU A 3 7.16 -16.87 -6.06
CA LEU A 3 7.03 -15.41 -6.09
C LEU A 3 6.55 -14.88 -7.46
N SER A 4 6.96 -15.51 -8.56
CA SER A 4 6.43 -15.18 -9.89
C SER A 4 4.93 -15.51 -10.01
N GLN A 5 4.46 -16.54 -9.30
CA GLN A 5 3.03 -16.88 -9.22
C GLN A 5 2.25 -15.85 -8.41
N SER A 6 2.84 -15.27 -7.37
CA SER A 6 2.22 -14.21 -6.57
C SER A 6 1.98 -12.94 -7.40
N GLN A 7 2.92 -12.58 -8.28
CA GLN A 7 2.74 -11.41 -9.15
C GLN A 7 1.69 -11.62 -10.25
N VAL A 8 1.47 -12.85 -10.71
CA VAL A 8 0.38 -13.17 -11.67
C VAL A 8 -1.00 -12.88 -11.07
N VAL A 9 -1.15 -13.06 -9.76
CA VAL A 9 -2.42 -12.78 -9.06
C VAL A 9 -2.50 -11.32 -8.61
N ALA A 10 -1.42 -10.78 -8.05
CA ALA A 10 -1.40 -9.40 -7.54
C ALA A 10 -1.54 -8.37 -8.67
N PHE A 11 -0.90 -8.58 -9.83
CA PHE A 11 -0.85 -7.56 -10.89
C PHE A 11 -2.23 -7.18 -11.44
N PRO A 12 -3.09 -8.12 -11.89
CA PRO A 12 -4.42 -7.77 -12.38
C PRO A 12 -5.26 -7.12 -11.29
N LEU A 13 -5.14 -7.59 -10.04
CA LEU A 13 -5.90 -7.05 -8.93
C LEU A 13 -5.51 -5.60 -8.63
N MET A 14 -4.22 -5.27 -8.58
CA MET A 14 -3.76 -3.90 -8.35
C MET A 14 -4.27 -2.96 -9.44
N ILE A 15 -4.30 -3.39 -10.71
CA ILE A 15 -4.88 -2.61 -11.80
C ILE A 15 -6.38 -2.39 -11.58
N ILE A 16 -7.13 -3.44 -11.27
CA ILE A 16 -8.58 -3.38 -11.07
C ILE A 16 -8.93 -2.45 -9.90
N LEU A 17 -8.29 -2.64 -8.75
CA LEU A 17 -8.52 -1.81 -7.56
C LEU A 17 -8.14 -0.35 -7.81
N SER A 18 -7.00 -0.10 -8.45
CA SER A 18 -6.57 1.25 -8.81
C SER A 18 -7.56 1.95 -9.73
N TRP A 19 -8.02 1.24 -10.78
CA TRP A 19 -9.00 1.77 -11.72
C TRP A 19 -10.33 2.08 -11.04
N MET A 20 -10.91 1.10 -10.33
CA MET A 20 -12.19 1.26 -9.64
C MET A 20 -12.12 2.38 -8.60
N GLY A 21 -11.04 2.43 -7.82
CA GLY A 21 -10.83 3.44 -6.79
C GLY A 21 -10.68 4.84 -7.36
N LEU A 22 -9.81 5.03 -8.35
CA LEU A 22 -9.63 6.34 -8.98
C LEU A 22 -10.90 6.81 -9.69
N ALA A 23 -11.58 5.92 -10.42
CA ALA A 23 -12.82 6.25 -11.11
C ALA A 23 -13.89 6.71 -10.12
N ALA A 24 -14.13 5.94 -9.06
CA ALA A 24 -15.16 6.26 -8.08
C ALA A 24 -14.78 7.44 -7.15
N TRP A 25 -13.50 7.67 -6.89
CA TRP A 25 -13.04 8.78 -6.04
C TRP A 25 -13.03 10.12 -6.78
N LEU A 26 -12.54 10.14 -8.04
CA LEU A 26 -12.46 11.37 -8.84
C LEU A 26 -13.76 11.69 -9.57
N PHE A 27 -14.57 10.67 -9.87
CA PHE A 27 -15.84 10.80 -10.57
C PHE A 27 -16.94 10.06 -9.78
N PRO A 28 -17.30 10.55 -8.58
CA PRO A 28 -18.26 9.89 -7.71
C PRO A 28 -19.64 9.76 -8.36
N ALA A 29 -20.27 8.60 -8.17
CA ALA A 29 -21.65 8.35 -8.57
C ALA A 29 -22.65 9.04 -7.63
N GLU A 30 -23.93 9.00 -7.99
CA GLU A 30 -25.01 9.70 -7.25
C GLU A 30 -25.12 9.31 -5.78
N ASP A 31 -24.88 8.03 -5.45
CA ASP A 31 -24.89 7.51 -4.08
C ASP A 31 -23.76 8.12 -3.23
N ALA A 32 -22.54 8.19 -3.77
CA ALA A 32 -21.40 8.82 -3.11
C ALA A 32 -21.59 10.34 -2.96
N LEU A 33 -22.15 11.00 -3.98
CA LEU A 33 -22.51 12.42 -3.90
C LEU A 33 -23.56 12.68 -2.82
N ALA A 34 -24.59 11.82 -2.72
CA ALA A 34 -25.61 11.89 -1.68
C ALA A 34 -25.02 11.66 -0.28
N ALA A 35 -24.13 10.67 -0.13
CA ALA A 35 -23.41 10.42 1.12
C ALA A 35 -22.60 11.65 1.56
N ASN A 36 -21.88 12.28 0.63
CA ASN A 36 -21.11 13.49 0.96
C ASN A 36 -22.01 14.69 1.32
N ALA A 37 -23.11 14.89 0.58
CA ALA A 37 -24.07 15.98 0.84
C ALA A 37 -24.75 15.86 2.20
N ALA A 38 -24.93 14.63 2.72
CA ALA A 38 -25.45 14.35 4.05
C ALA A 38 -24.41 14.54 5.19
N GLY A 39 -23.19 14.99 4.87
CA GLY A 39 -22.15 15.30 5.86
C GLY A 39 -21.52 14.06 6.49
N THR A 40 -21.00 14.21 7.72
CA THR A 40 -20.29 13.14 8.45
C THR A 40 -21.11 11.87 8.57
N TYR A 41 -22.39 11.99 8.92
CA TYR A 41 -23.26 10.80 9.04
C TYR A 41 -23.42 10.09 7.69
N GLY A 42 -23.61 10.85 6.61
CA GLY A 42 -23.72 10.28 5.26
C GLY A 42 -22.45 9.56 4.81
N ARG A 43 -21.28 10.21 4.91
CA ARG A 43 -20.00 9.58 4.53
C ARG A 43 -19.68 8.34 5.36
N LEU A 44 -20.08 8.32 6.63
CA LEU A 44 -19.84 7.17 7.49
C LEU A 44 -20.88 6.07 7.33
N HIS A 45 -22.16 6.34 7.11
CA HIS A 45 -23.23 5.32 7.23
C HIS A 45 -24.04 5.06 5.96
N TYR A 46 -23.94 5.90 4.93
CA TYR A 46 -24.69 5.66 3.72
C TYR A 46 -23.99 4.58 2.88
N PRO A 47 -24.75 3.66 2.29
CA PRO A 47 -24.18 2.68 1.38
C PRO A 47 -23.61 3.39 0.15
N VAL A 48 -22.40 3.00 -0.25
CA VAL A 48 -21.75 3.46 -1.48
C VAL A 48 -21.30 2.22 -2.25
N GLU A 49 -21.90 2.00 -3.42
CA GLU A 49 -21.80 0.74 -4.16
C GLU A 49 -20.36 0.46 -4.60
N ALA A 50 -19.64 1.48 -5.08
CA ALA A 50 -18.23 1.35 -5.44
C ALA A 50 -17.37 0.92 -4.24
N GLY A 51 -17.64 1.51 -3.07
CA GLY A 51 -16.98 1.13 -1.82
C GLY A 51 -17.26 -0.32 -1.47
N ARG A 52 -18.53 -0.74 -1.50
CA ARG A 52 -18.94 -2.12 -1.24
C ARG A 52 -18.26 -3.13 -2.18
N GLN A 53 -18.18 -2.82 -3.47
CA GLN A 53 -17.53 -3.69 -4.47
C GLN A 53 -16.03 -3.83 -4.23
N ILE A 54 -15.34 -2.72 -3.96
CA ILE A 54 -13.91 -2.73 -3.66
C ILE A 54 -13.65 -3.51 -2.35
N SER A 55 -14.47 -3.31 -1.32
CA SER A 55 -14.38 -4.08 -0.07
C SER A 55 -14.56 -5.58 -0.27
N LEU A 56 -15.48 -5.99 -1.14
CA LEU A 56 -15.66 -7.39 -1.52
C LEU A 56 -14.42 -7.98 -2.18
N LEU A 57 -13.80 -7.24 -3.10
CA LEU A 57 -12.57 -7.67 -3.77
C LEU A 57 -11.42 -7.80 -2.77
N ILE A 58 -11.22 -6.80 -1.90
CA ILE A 58 -10.19 -6.83 -0.86
C ILE A 58 -10.44 -7.99 0.10
N LEU A 59 -11.66 -8.16 0.60
CA LEU A 59 -12.00 -9.26 1.50
C LEU A 59 -11.67 -10.61 0.88
N GLY A 60 -12.14 -10.84 -0.36
CA GLY A 60 -11.88 -12.08 -1.08
C GLY A 60 -10.39 -12.33 -1.26
N PHE A 61 -9.64 -11.33 -1.69
CA PHE A 61 -8.20 -11.48 -1.90
C PHE A 61 -7.43 -11.69 -0.59
N GLN A 62 -7.76 -10.95 0.46
CA GLN A 62 -7.11 -11.11 1.77
C GLN A 62 -7.39 -12.49 2.36
N LEU A 63 -8.64 -12.97 2.30
CA LEU A 63 -9.02 -14.27 2.86
C LEU A 63 -8.42 -15.46 2.10
N PHE A 64 -8.44 -15.42 0.78
CA PHE A 64 -8.13 -16.58 -0.05
C PHE A 64 -6.71 -16.57 -0.62
N TRP A 65 -5.99 -15.44 -0.54
CA TRP A 65 -4.65 -15.31 -1.09
C TRP A 65 -3.65 -14.70 -0.10
N ASP A 66 -3.72 -13.39 0.17
CA ASP A 66 -2.64 -12.67 0.87
C ASP A 66 -2.37 -13.22 2.28
N VAL A 67 -3.40 -13.39 3.11
CA VAL A 67 -3.23 -13.89 4.48
C VAL A 67 -2.70 -15.34 4.47
N PRO A 68 -3.32 -16.31 3.76
CA PRO A 68 -2.77 -17.66 3.66
C PRO A 68 -1.32 -17.72 3.12
N MET A 69 -1.02 -16.95 2.06
CA MET A 69 0.30 -16.98 1.43
C MET A 69 1.38 -16.40 2.35
N THR A 70 1.05 -15.42 3.19
CA THR A 70 1.98 -14.83 4.16
C THR A 70 2.40 -15.83 5.24
N PHE A 71 1.62 -16.88 5.53
CA PHE A 71 2.05 -17.94 6.45
C PHE A 71 3.06 -18.93 5.85
N THR A 72 3.31 -18.87 4.53
CA THR A 72 4.32 -19.72 3.90
C THR A 72 5.72 -19.21 4.22
N SER A 73 6.67 -20.11 4.46
CA SER A 73 8.07 -19.74 4.76
C SER A 73 8.73 -18.91 3.65
N ALA A 74 8.23 -19.00 2.41
CA ALA A 74 8.75 -18.26 1.27
C ALA A 74 8.31 -16.78 1.23
N MET A 75 7.25 -16.42 1.94
CA MET A 75 6.61 -15.09 1.92
C MET A 75 6.35 -14.50 3.30
N TYR A 76 6.72 -15.20 4.37
CA TYR A 76 6.51 -14.73 5.73
C TYR A 76 7.28 -13.43 6.00
N ASP A 77 6.51 -12.37 6.24
CA ASP A 77 6.97 -11.11 6.79
C ASP A 77 5.92 -10.66 7.83
N PRO A 78 6.30 -10.51 9.11
CA PRO A 78 5.35 -10.18 10.17
C PRO A 78 4.70 -8.81 9.98
N VAL A 79 5.39 -7.86 9.36
CA VAL A 79 4.86 -6.52 9.08
C VAL A 79 3.84 -6.58 7.95
N MET A 80 4.10 -7.36 6.90
CA MET A 80 3.11 -7.61 5.84
C MET A 80 1.90 -8.38 6.37
N LEU A 81 2.09 -9.34 7.27
CA LEU A 81 0.97 -10.06 7.89
C LEU A 81 0.05 -9.11 8.66
N VAL A 82 0.62 -8.22 9.48
CA VAL A 82 -0.15 -7.20 10.21
C VAL A 82 -0.87 -6.27 9.24
N HIS A 83 -0.21 -5.86 8.15
CA HIS A 83 -0.84 -5.05 7.10
C HIS A 83 -2.04 -5.78 6.47
N HIS A 84 -1.86 -7.02 6.02
CA HIS A 84 -2.91 -7.83 5.38
C HIS A 84 -4.09 -8.10 6.32
N VAL A 85 -3.83 -8.44 7.59
CA VAL A 85 -4.87 -8.61 8.60
C VAL A 85 -5.58 -7.27 8.90
N GLY A 86 -4.85 -6.16 8.91
CA GLY A 86 -5.44 -4.82 9.04
C GLY A 86 -6.37 -4.47 7.88
N MET A 87 -5.93 -4.73 6.64
CA MET A 87 -6.74 -4.55 5.43
C MET A 87 -7.98 -5.45 5.44
N LEU A 88 -7.84 -6.70 5.88
CA LEU A 88 -8.95 -7.63 6.07
C LEU A 88 -9.97 -7.09 7.08
N GLY A 89 -9.49 -6.58 8.22
CA GLY A 89 -10.34 -5.95 9.24
C GLY A 89 -11.10 -4.74 8.70
N CYS A 90 -10.42 -3.86 7.96
CA CYS A 90 -11.06 -2.72 7.29
C CYS A 90 -12.15 -3.16 6.30
N ALA A 91 -11.86 -4.17 5.48
CA ALA A 91 -12.82 -4.71 4.53
C ALA A 91 -14.06 -5.26 5.26
N VAL A 92 -13.87 -6.04 6.34
CA VAL A 92 -14.99 -6.57 7.16
C VAL A 92 -15.84 -5.44 7.74
N VAL A 93 -15.22 -4.39 8.31
CA VAL A 93 -15.96 -3.25 8.86
C VAL A 93 -16.83 -2.57 7.81
N SER A 94 -16.32 -2.45 6.58
CA SER A 94 -17.05 -1.83 5.47
C SER A 94 -18.16 -2.67 4.83
N PHE A 95 -18.38 -3.91 5.27
CA PHE A 95 -19.56 -4.71 4.85
C PHE A 95 -20.85 -4.32 5.57
N MET A 96 -20.73 -3.95 6.85
CA MET A 96 -21.70 -3.05 7.44
C MET A 96 -21.55 -1.74 6.65
N PRO A 97 -22.61 -1.03 6.24
CA PRO A 97 -22.51 0.18 5.40
C PRO A 97 -21.84 1.34 6.16
N TYR A 98 -20.67 1.09 6.72
CA TYR A 98 -19.83 1.93 7.51
C TYR A 98 -18.58 2.24 6.67
N VAL A 99 -18.18 3.51 6.56
CA VAL A 99 -17.00 4.00 5.84
C VAL A 99 -16.91 3.68 4.34
N GLN A 100 -17.98 3.15 3.71
CA GLN A 100 -17.96 2.78 2.29
C GLN A 100 -17.64 3.96 1.36
N TYR A 101 -18.00 5.19 1.74
CA TYR A 101 -17.62 6.40 1.02
C TYR A 101 -16.10 6.56 0.85
N TYR A 102 -15.32 6.15 1.86
CA TYR A 102 -13.87 6.30 1.86
C TYR A 102 -13.13 5.12 1.23
N VAL A 103 -13.80 3.97 1.06
CA VAL A 103 -13.18 2.77 0.50
C VAL A 103 -12.62 2.98 -0.91
N PRO A 104 -13.26 3.69 -1.86
CA PRO A 104 -12.66 3.97 -3.16
C PRO A 104 -11.26 4.57 -3.08
N PHE A 105 -11.01 5.43 -2.09
CA PHE A 105 -9.69 5.99 -1.87
C PHE A 105 -8.72 4.96 -1.26
N PHE A 106 -9.02 4.47 -0.05
CA PHE A 106 -8.08 3.64 0.72
C PHE A 106 -7.95 2.20 0.24
N GLY A 107 -8.98 1.66 -0.42
CA GLY A 107 -8.99 0.31 -0.99
C GLY A 107 -8.66 0.27 -2.48
N GLY A 108 -8.57 1.42 -3.15
CA GLY A 108 -8.42 1.49 -4.59
C GLY A 108 -7.41 2.54 -5.04
N ALA A 109 -7.70 3.83 -4.88
CA ALA A 109 -6.85 4.91 -5.41
C ALA A 109 -5.39 4.82 -4.92
N ILE A 110 -5.17 4.45 -3.65
CA ILE A 110 -3.82 4.29 -3.11
C ILE A 110 -3.06 3.06 -3.64
N GLU A 111 -3.76 2.11 -4.27
CA GLU A 111 -3.14 0.95 -4.91
C GLU A 111 -2.47 1.30 -6.25
N LEU A 112 -2.69 2.50 -6.78
CA LEU A 112 -2.03 2.95 -8.01
C LEU A 112 -0.50 2.91 -7.87
N SER A 113 0.04 3.26 -6.69
CA SER A 113 1.47 3.15 -6.42
C SER A 113 1.96 1.70 -6.30
N SER A 114 1.08 0.72 -6.12
CA SER A 114 1.43 -0.71 -6.04
C SER A 114 1.60 -1.35 -7.41
N VAL A 115 0.98 -0.79 -8.46
CA VAL A 115 1.15 -1.27 -9.84
C VAL A 115 2.62 -1.31 -10.27
N PRO A 116 3.42 -0.22 -10.13
CA PRO A 116 4.83 -0.29 -10.47
C PRO A 116 5.64 -1.22 -9.56
N LEU A 117 5.25 -1.37 -8.28
CA LEU A 117 5.88 -2.30 -7.33
C LEU A 117 5.76 -3.76 -7.80
N VAL A 118 4.56 -4.18 -8.19
CA VAL A 118 4.33 -5.55 -8.67
C VAL A 118 5.16 -5.84 -9.93
N ILE A 119 5.34 -4.85 -10.81
CA ILE A 119 6.18 -4.99 -12.00
C ILE A 119 7.67 -5.16 -11.63
N ILE A 120 8.21 -4.34 -10.71
CA ILE A 120 9.62 -4.48 -10.29
C ILE A 120 9.87 -5.80 -9.54
N ASP A 121 8.86 -6.35 -8.88
CA ASP A 121 8.97 -7.63 -8.19
C ASP A 121 9.03 -8.83 -9.14
N ILE A 122 8.60 -8.71 -10.40
CA ILE A 122 8.90 -9.72 -11.44
C ILE A 122 10.41 -9.84 -11.62
N PHE A 123 11.12 -8.72 -11.52
CA PHE A 123 12.57 -8.59 -11.62
C PHE A 123 13.26 -8.54 -10.25
N HIS A 124 12.67 -9.19 -9.24
CA HIS A 124 13.09 -9.02 -7.85
C HIS A 124 14.61 -9.25 -7.68
N PRO A 125 15.35 -8.31 -7.05
CA PRO A 125 16.82 -8.29 -7.08
C PRO A 125 17.49 -9.51 -6.41
N LYS A 126 16.78 -10.21 -5.51
CA LYS A 126 17.29 -11.43 -4.87
C LYS A 126 17.16 -12.71 -5.72
N ARG A 127 16.40 -12.70 -6.83
CA ARG A 127 16.06 -13.94 -7.56
C ARG A 127 16.10 -13.83 -9.08
N TYR A 128 15.80 -12.65 -9.64
CA TYR A 128 15.64 -12.46 -11.08
C TYR A 128 16.39 -11.23 -11.60
N GLN A 129 17.38 -10.74 -10.86
CA GLN A 129 18.21 -9.61 -11.26
C GLN A 129 18.94 -9.89 -12.59
N ASP A 130 19.43 -11.12 -12.76
CA ASP A 130 20.08 -11.57 -14.01
C ASP A 130 19.15 -11.45 -15.23
N VAL A 131 17.84 -11.56 -15.03
CA VAL A 131 16.84 -11.38 -16.10
C VAL A 131 16.67 -9.90 -16.43
N ALA A 132 16.67 -9.02 -15.43
CA ALA A 132 16.66 -7.57 -15.65
C ALA A 132 17.95 -7.12 -16.36
N ASP A 133 19.09 -7.66 -15.97
CA ASP A 133 20.40 -7.27 -16.50
C ASP A 133 20.77 -8.01 -17.79
N SER A 134 19.92 -8.95 -18.23
CA SER A 134 20.13 -9.74 -19.45
C SER A 134 20.24 -8.90 -20.72
N ASN A 135 19.60 -7.73 -20.74
CA ASN A 135 19.70 -6.79 -21.85
C ASN A 135 19.45 -5.34 -21.40
N PRO A 136 19.97 -4.34 -22.14
CA PRO A 136 19.86 -2.93 -21.75
C PRO A 136 18.42 -2.42 -21.62
N ILE A 137 17.47 -2.96 -22.40
CA ILE A 137 16.07 -2.53 -22.38
C ILE A 137 15.40 -2.96 -21.08
N SER A 138 15.58 -4.23 -20.68
CA SER A 138 15.06 -4.76 -19.40
C SER A 138 15.66 -4.01 -18.20
N ALA A 139 16.96 -3.71 -18.24
CA ALA A 139 17.64 -2.99 -17.16
C ALA A 139 17.10 -1.56 -17.01
N GLN A 140 16.93 -0.85 -18.13
CA GLN A 140 16.33 0.48 -18.14
C GLN A 140 14.87 0.46 -17.68
N ALA A 141 14.07 -0.50 -18.15
CA ALA A 141 12.68 -0.65 -17.75
C ALA A 141 12.55 -0.87 -16.24
N ASN A 142 13.33 -1.78 -15.66
CA ASN A 142 13.36 -2.02 -14.21
C ASN A 142 13.77 -0.75 -13.44
N PHE A 143 14.77 -0.01 -13.92
CA PHE A 143 15.16 1.27 -13.32
C PHE A 143 14.02 2.29 -13.34
N PHE A 144 13.38 2.51 -14.49
CA PHE A 144 12.25 3.44 -14.61
C PHE A 144 11.08 3.04 -13.71
N MET A 145 10.74 1.75 -13.64
CA MET A 145 9.67 1.28 -12.77
C MET A 145 9.96 1.49 -11.29
N ARG A 146 11.23 1.37 -10.86
CA ARG A 146 11.65 1.70 -9.48
C ARG A 146 11.51 3.18 -9.18
N VAL A 147 11.86 4.04 -10.13
CA VAL A 147 11.70 5.50 -9.99
C VAL A 147 10.22 5.87 -9.94
N ILE A 148 9.40 5.32 -10.85
CA ILE A 148 7.94 5.53 -10.86
C ILE A 148 7.32 5.04 -9.55
N PHE A 149 7.71 3.86 -9.07
CA PHE A 149 7.26 3.34 -7.78
C PHE A 149 7.61 4.30 -6.63
N LEU A 150 8.88 4.70 -6.50
CA LEU A 150 9.30 5.62 -5.45
C LEU A 150 8.49 6.92 -5.46
N LEU A 151 8.38 7.57 -6.63
CA LEU A 151 7.71 8.85 -6.75
C LEU A 151 6.20 8.73 -6.49
N SER A 152 5.55 7.72 -7.09
CA SER A 152 4.11 7.49 -6.89
C SER A 152 3.80 7.08 -5.44
N TYR A 153 4.64 6.27 -4.81
CA TYR A 153 4.48 5.87 -3.40
C TYR A 153 4.55 7.09 -2.49
N LEU A 154 5.56 7.95 -2.64
CA LEU A 154 5.70 9.16 -1.83
C LEU A 154 4.51 10.13 -2.06
N ALA A 155 4.12 10.36 -3.31
CA ALA A 155 3.03 11.27 -3.63
C ALA A 155 1.67 10.75 -3.12
N ILE A 156 1.37 9.48 -3.36
CA ILE A 156 0.03 8.93 -3.08
C ILE A 156 -0.07 8.49 -1.63
N ARG A 157 0.89 7.71 -1.13
CA ARG A 157 0.80 7.09 0.21
C ARG A 157 1.42 7.91 1.33
N CYS A 158 2.44 8.72 1.05
CA CYS A 158 3.06 9.59 2.06
C CYS A 158 2.54 11.03 2.05
N ILE A 159 1.79 11.45 1.02
CA ILE A 159 1.22 12.81 0.97
C ILE A 159 -0.30 12.73 0.86
N TRP A 160 -0.84 12.20 -0.25
CA TRP A 160 -2.28 12.24 -0.50
C TRP A 160 -3.09 11.46 0.55
N PHE A 161 -2.64 10.25 0.93
CA PHE A 161 -3.28 9.44 1.97
C PHE A 161 -3.39 10.22 3.30
N PRO A 162 -2.28 10.69 3.91
CA PRO A 162 -2.37 11.48 5.14
C PRO A 162 -3.26 12.71 5.01
N VAL A 163 -3.24 13.41 3.86
CA VAL A 163 -4.14 14.55 3.63
C VAL A 163 -5.58 14.11 3.80
N VAL A 164 -6.05 13.07 3.10
CA VAL A 164 -7.43 12.58 3.21
C VAL A 164 -7.76 12.10 4.64
N VAL A 165 -6.80 11.46 5.32
CA VAL A 165 -6.99 11.06 6.74
C VAL A 165 -7.24 12.27 7.63
N PHE A 166 -6.39 13.30 7.55
CA PHE A 166 -6.45 14.44 8.46
C PHE A 166 -7.55 15.45 8.10
N THR A 167 -7.91 15.57 6.82
CA THR A 167 -8.91 16.55 6.37
C THR A 167 -10.33 15.99 6.28
N GLU A 168 -10.49 14.67 6.17
CA GLU A 168 -11.82 14.05 5.95
C GLU A 168 -12.12 12.97 6.99
N VAL A 169 -11.35 11.88 7.01
CA VAL A 169 -11.68 10.67 7.79
C VAL A 169 -11.62 10.91 9.30
N LEU A 170 -10.52 11.49 9.79
CA LEU A 170 -10.32 11.72 11.21
C LEU A 170 -11.32 12.74 11.77
N PRO A 171 -11.58 13.88 11.11
CA PRO A 171 -12.69 14.77 11.49
C PRO A 171 -14.04 14.06 11.57
N ASP A 172 -14.36 13.17 10.63
CA ASP A 172 -15.61 12.41 10.65
C ASP A 172 -15.70 11.44 11.82
N PHE A 173 -14.65 10.65 12.07
CA PHE A 173 -14.59 9.76 13.23
C PHE A 173 -14.66 10.50 14.56
N LEU A 174 -13.98 11.65 14.67
CA LEU A 174 -14.04 12.48 15.87
C LEU A 174 -15.43 13.12 16.03
N GLY A 175 -16.06 13.54 14.94
CA GLY A 175 -17.43 14.07 14.93
C GLY A 175 -18.44 13.04 15.43
N GLU A 176 -18.39 11.82 14.90
CA GLU A 176 -19.24 10.72 15.37
C GLU A 176 -18.94 10.34 16.83
N LEU A 177 -17.66 10.23 17.20
CA LEU A 177 -17.25 9.90 18.57
C LEU A 177 -17.74 10.96 19.58
N SER A 178 -17.65 12.25 19.23
CA SER A 178 -18.13 13.34 20.08
C SER A 178 -19.64 13.32 20.30
N SER A 179 -20.37 12.68 19.38
CA SER A 179 -21.84 12.56 19.41
C SER A 179 -22.30 11.20 19.97
N ALA A 180 -21.37 10.33 20.39
CA ALA A 180 -21.70 8.99 20.84
C ALA A 180 -22.40 9.00 22.21
N ALA A 181 -23.63 8.48 22.26
CA ALA A 181 -24.41 8.42 23.51
C ALA A 181 -23.94 7.33 24.49
N ASN A 182 -23.19 6.34 24.01
CA ASN A 182 -22.68 5.22 24.81
C ASN A 182 -21.47 4.55 24.13
N VAL A 183 -20.85 3.60 24.84
CA VAL A 183 -19.66 2.87 24.35
C VAL A 183 -19.93 2.11 23.05
N SER A 184 -21.13 1.56 22.87
CA SER A 184 -21.51 0.84 21.64
C SER A 184 -21.50 1.79 20.43
N ALA A 185 -22.08 2.99 20.59
CA ALA A 185 -22.07 4.04 19.56
C ALA A 185 -20.66 4.58 19.27
N ALA A 186 -19.76 4.56 20.26
CA ALA A 186 -18.36 4.97 20.09
C ALA A 186 -17.48 3.89 19.45
N ALA A 187 -17.91 2.62 19.43
CA ALA A 187 -17.07 1.50 19.05
C ALA A 187 -16.59 1.58 17.59
N ALA A 188 -17.49 1.89 16.65
CA ALA A 188 -17.17 1.95 15.22
C ALA A 188 -16.10 3.00 14.88
N PRO A 189 -16.22 4.29 15.28
CA PRO A 189 -15.18 5.28 14.98
C PRO A 189 -13.86 4.99 15.71
N ILE A 190 -13.90 4.42 16.93
CA ILE A 190 -12.68 3.99 17.64
C ILE A 190 -11.97 2.88 16.86
N ILE A 191 -12.70 1.85 16.44
CA ILE A 191 -12.15 0.74 15.64
C ILE A 191 -11.59 1.28 14.32
N GLY A 192 -12.31 2.17 13.64
CA GLY A 192 -11.84 2.83 12.42
C GLY A 192 -10.51 3.56 12.63
N MET A 193 -10.39 4.36 13.69
CA MET A 193 -9.15 5.04 14.05
C MET A 193 -8.01 4.07 14.38
N LEU A 194 -8.30 2.97 15.08
CA LEU A 194 -7.33 1.92 15.42
C LEU A 194 -6.79 1.17 14.20
N PHE A 195 -7.51 1.17 13.07
CA PHE A 195 -6.99 0.63 11.82
C PHE A 195 -6.27 1.69 10.98
N ILE A 196 -6.90 2.84 10.74
CA ILE A 196 -6.39 3.82 9.76
C ILE A 196 -5.08 4.47 10.20
N LEU A 197 -4.92 4.77 11.50
CA LEU A 197 -3.72 5.45 12.00
C LEU A 197 -2.49 4.53 11.94
N PRO A 198 -2.51 3.28 12.46
CA PRO A 198 -1.38 2.38 12.28
C PRO A 198 -1.05 2.08 10.82
N LEU A 199 -2.05 1.90 9.96
CA LEU A 199 -1.83 1.68 8.52
C LEU A 199 -1.17 2.88 7.85
N MET A 200 -1.55 4.11 8.21
CA MET A 200 -0.90 5.35 7.74
C MET A 200 0.55 5.46 8.23
N PHE A 201 0.80 5.21 9.52
CA PHE A 201 2.17 5.20 10.05
C PHE A 201 3.04 4.12 9.41
N LEU A 202 2.45 2.97 9.07
CA LEU A 202 3.13 1.94 8.31
C LEU A 202 3.53 2.42 6.90
N GLN A 203 2.68 3.24 6.24
CA GLN A 203 3.07 3.84 4.96
C GLN A 203 4.25 4.82 5.11
N PHE A 204 4.29 5.60 6.18
CA PHE A 204 5.46 6.47 6.45
C PHE A 204 6.73 5.67 6.73
N TYR A 205 6.61 4.58 7.48
CA TYR A 205 7.73 3.68 7.74
C TYR A 205 8.32 3.13 6.43
N TRP A 206 7.48 2.61 5.53
CA TRP A 206 7.94 2.12 4.23
C TRP A 206 8.47 3.25 3.34
N GLY A 207 7.84 4.42 3.33
CA GLY A 207 8.34 5.60 2.63
C GLY A 207 9.74 6.01 3.09
N HIS A 208 10.00 5.99 4.41
CA HIS A 208 11.32 6.22 4.97
C HIS A 208 12.36 5.20 4.47
N LEU A 209 12.00 3.90 4.42
CA LEU A 209 12.89 2.87 3.88
C LEU A 209 13.21 3.11 2.39
N LEU A 210 12.22 3.50 1.59
CA LEU A 210 12.39 3.79 0.17
C LEU A 210 13.32 4.99 -0.05
N ILE A 211 13.16 6.07 0.72
CA ILE A 211 14.06 7.22 0.67
C ILE A 211 15.49 6.82 1.03
N ARG A 212 15.68 6.01 2.08
CA ARG A 212 17.02 5.52 2.45
C ARG A 212 17.66 4.68 1.35
N GLN A 213 16.89 3.83 0.68
CA GLN A 213 17.37 3.04 -0.45
C GLN A 213 17.75 3.93 -1.63
N ALA A 214 16.95 4.96 -1.94
CA ALA A 214 17.26 5.92 -2.99
C ALA A 214 18.53 6.73 -2.70
N ILE A 215 18.69 7.26 -1.48
CA ILE A 215 19.90 7.98 -1.07
C ILE A 215 21.13 7.08 -1.17
N LYS A 216 21.03 5.83 -0.74
CA LYS A 216 22.12 4.85 -0.84
C LYS A 216 22.48 4.56 -2.31
N ALA A 217 21.51 4.51 -3.21
CA ALA A 217 21.76 4.29 -4.63
C ALA A 217 22.43 5.51 -5.31
N LEU A 218 22.16 6.73 -4.82
CA LEU A 218 22.75 7.98 -5.32
C LEU A 218 24.12 8.28 -4.71
N SER A 219 24.36 7.84 -3.49
CA SER A 219 25.67 7.95 -2.83
C SER A 219 26.58 6.90 -3.46
N ALA A 220 27.57 7.32 -4.26
CA ALA A 220 28.58 6.41 -4.80
C ALA A 220 29.16 5.55 -3.66
N PRO A 221 29.50 4.26 -3.90
CA PRO A 221 30.28 3.52 -2.92
C PRO A 221 31.52 4.35 -2.59
N PRO A 222 31.99 4.35 -1.32
CA PRO A 222 33.29 4.92 -1.02
C PRO A 222 34.26 4.33 -2.05
N GLU A 223 35.04 5.19 -2.72
CA GLU A 223 36.17 4.76 -3.51
C GLU A 223 36.80 3.57 -2.78
N MET A 224 37.00 2.46 -3.50
CA MET A 224 37.93 1.44 -3.02
C MET A 224 39.23 2.19 -2.80
N ALA A 225 39.44 2.62 -1.56
CA ALA A 225 40.62 3.33 -1.11
C ALA A 225 41.75 2.35 -1.29
N ASP A 226 42.36 2.45 -2.46
CA ASP A 226 43.71 2.06 -2.81
C ASP A 226 44.34 0.97 -1.92
N ASP A 227 43.89 -0.27 -2.05
CA ASP A 227 44.62 -1.44 -1.54
C ASP A 227 45.88 -1.76 -2.40
N ARG A 228 46.35 -0.83 -3.25
CA ARG A 228 47.68 -0.94 -3.90
C ARG A 228 48.79 -0.30 -3.08
N VAL A 229 48.60 -0.05 -1.80
CA VAL A 229 49.74 0.08 -0.88
C VAL A 229 50.29 -1.31 -0.59
N ALA A 230 51.19 -1.72 -1.48
CA ALA A 230 52.19 -2.76 -1.37
C ALA A 230 52.20 -3.55 -0.04
N LYS A 231 51.75 -4.80 -0.07
CA LYS A 231 52.32 -5.81 0.82
C LYS A 231 53.74 -6.11 0.31
N PRO A 232 54.79 -5.84 1.10
CA PRO A 232 56.12 -6.28 0.76
C PRO A 232 56.10 -7.80 0.65
N THR A 233 56.67 -8.28 -0.45
CA THR A 233 57.00 -9.67 -0.69
C THR A 233 57.88 -10.18 0.45
N GLU A 234 57.32 -10.88 1.43
CA GLU A 234 58.12 -11.72 2.31
C GLU A 234 58.48 -13.00 1.55
N MET A 235 59.63 -12.92 0.87
CA MET A 235 60.46 -14.09 0.63
C MET A 235 61.07 -14.51 1.97
N VAL A 236 60.59 -15.60 2.58
CA VAL A 236 61.39 -16.37 3.53
C VAL A 236 61.06 -17.85 3.40
N GLN A 237 62.01 -18.53 2.74
CA GLN A 237 62.54 -19.90 2.93
C GLN A 237 61.60 -21.05 3.27
#